data_AF-A0A6A8FLI6-F1
#
_entry.id   AF-A0A6A8FLI6-F1
#
_cell.length_a   1.000
_cell.length_b   1.000
_cell.length_c   1.000
_cell.angle_alpha   90.00
_cell.angle_beta   90.00
_cell.angle_gamma   90.00
#
_symmetry.space_group_name_H-M   'P 1'
#
loop_
_entity.id
_entity.type
_entity.pdbx_description
1 polymer ?
#
loop_
_entity_poly.entity_id
_entity_poly.type
_entity_poly.pdbx_seq_one_letter_code
_entity_poly.pdbx_strand_id
1 'polypeptide(L)'
;RSGNDEINIIKPRGNYGWPIKECALGSTISNTSTASSGSSHNNPNTANTQHGGGKLEDPVICFSPALEPSGAIFAASNRLGYQNDLIIASLRGYLREINLDSNTQSTILEGYGRLRDIIEAPDGSLLVATSNKDGFGIPGPNDDKILRIR
;
A
#
# COMPACT_ATOMS: atom_id res chain seq x y z
N ARG A 1 -13.42 8.05 7.08
CA ARG A 1 -12.34 8.95 6.58
C ARG A 1 -11.54 8.12 5.59
N SER A 2 -11.61 8.38 4.29
CA SER A 2 -10.78 7.68 3.32
C SER A 2 -9.52 8.51 3.09
N GLY A 3 -8.49 8.27 3.91
CA GLY A 3 -7.14 8.63 3.46
C GLY A 3 -6.77 7.68 2.33
N ASN A 4 -6.04 8.16 1.33
CA ASN A 4 -5.43 7.28 0.34
C ASN A 4 -4.19 6.65 0.97
N ASP A 5 -3.87 5.41 0.60
CA ASP A 5 -2.56 4.82 0.93
C ASP A 5 -1.60 5.06 -0.23
N GLU A 6 -0.29 5.01 0.06
CA GLU A 6 0.75 5.25 -0.93
C GLU A 6 2.03 4.46 -0.62
N ILE A 7 2.84 4.24 -1.67
CA ILE A 7 4.20 3.71 -1.55
C ILE A 7 5.16 4.82 -1.95
N ASN A 8 6.16 5.06 -1.11
CA ASN A 8 7.23 6.01 -1.33
C ASN A 8 8.58 5.30 -1.38
N ILE A 9 9.45 5.68 -2.33
CA ILE A 9 10.86 5.30 -2.30
C ILE A 9 11.62 6.35 -1.50
N ILE A 10 12.19 5.94 -0.37
CA ILE A 10 12.91 6.85 0.53
C ILE A 10 14.23 7.29 -0.09
N LYS A 11 14.38 8.60 -0.27
CA LYS A 11 15.60 9.26 -0.75
C LYS A 11 16.23 10.03 0.41
N PRO A 12 17.58 10.08 0.50
CA PRO A 12 18.24 10.93 1.47
C PRO A 12 17.72 12.36 1.40
N ARG A 13 17.31 12.90 2.56
CA ARG A 13 16.76 14.27 2.71
C ARG A 13 15.43 14.53 1.96
N GLY A 14 14.73 13.50 1.51
CA GLY A 14 13.40 13.63 0.89
C GLY A 14 12.36 14.12 1.90
N ASN A 15 11.43 14.96 1.45
CA ASN A 15 10.26 15.40 2.21
C ASN A 15 9.00 14.82 1.59
N TYR A 16 8.33 13.91 2.29
CA TYR A 16 7.11 13.23 1.82
C TYR A 16 5.84 13.93 2.30
N GLY A 17 6.01 15.12 2.89
CA GLY A 17 4.94 16.08 3.11
C GLY A 17 3.89 15.66 4.12
N TRP A 18 4.13 14.73 5.04
CA TRP A 18 3.17 14.48 6.13
C TRP A 18 3.01 15.74 7.02
N PRO A 19 1.79 16.22 7.32
CA PRO A 19 0.47 15.65 6.96
C PRO A 19 -0.21 16.32 5.74
N ILE A 20 0.49 17.18 4.99
CA ILE A 20 -0.06 18.04 3.92
C ILE A 20 -0.04 17.43 2.51
N LYS A 21 0.78 16.39 2.29
CA LYS A 21 0.88 15.65 1.04
C LYS A 21 0.13 14.34 1.24
N GLU A 22 -0.96 14.21 0.51
CA GLU A 22 -1.71 12.98 0.34
C GLU A 22 -1.65 12.61 -1.15
N CYS A 23 -1.70 11.32 -1.46
CA CYS A 23 -1.80 10.88 -2.83
C CYS A 23 -2.99 11.56 -3.55
N ALA A 24 -2.71 12.29 -4.64
CA ALA A 24 -3.71 12.88 -5.52
C ALA A 24 -3.92 11.98 -6.76
N LEU A 25 -5.12 11.42 -6.91
CA LEU A 25 -5.48 10.64 -8.08
C LEU A 25 -5.47 11.51 -9.34
N GLY A 26 -4.82 11.05 -10.40
CA GLY A 26 -4.84 11.71 -11.71
C GLY A 26 -3.63 12.57 -12.06
N SER A 27 -2.58 12.60 -11.22
CA SER A 27 -1.29 13.12 -11.67
C SER A 27 -0.60 12.06 -12.54
N THR A 28 -0.97 11.99 -13.81
CA THR A 28 -0.03 11.57 -14.85
C THR A 28 1.28 12.29 -14.54
N ILE A 29 2.41 11.58 -14.49
CA ILE A 29 3.73 12.18 -14.27
C ILE A 29 4.00 13.13 -15.44
N SER A 30 3.50 14.34 -15.31
CA SER A 30 3.86 15.50 -16.10
C SER A 30 4.74 16.32 -15.18
N ASN A 31 5.96 16.60 -15.63
CA ASN A 31 6.93 17.51 -14.99
C ASN A 31 6.42 18.98 -14.98
N THR A 32 5.16 19.19 -14.65
CA THR A 32 4.51 20.48 -14.52
C THR A 32 3.82 20.47 -13.17
N SER A 33 4.47 21.13 -12.22
CA SER A 33 3.98 21.44 -10.89
C SER A 33 2.65 22.18 -10.97
N THR A 34 1.55 21.44 -10.94
CA THR A 34 0.24 21.96 -10.53
C THR A 34 -0.37 20.91 -9.61
N ALA A 35 -0.28 21.18 -8.31
CA ALA A 35 -0.94 20.42 -7.27
C ALA A 35 -2.44 20.34 -7.58
N SER A 36 -2.91 19.18 -8.03
CA SER A 36 -4.32 18.89 -8.10
C SER A 36 -4.81 18.60 -6.68
N SER A 37 -5.54 19.58 -6.16
CA SER A 37 -6.25 19.60 -4.89
C SER A 37 -7.08 18.34 -4.67
N GLY A 38 -6.71 17.56 -3.66
CA GLY A 38 -7.41 16.35 -3.25
C GLY A 38 -7.60 16.23 -1.74
N SER A 39 -7.67 17.33 -0.98
CA SER A 39 -8.17 17.34 0.40
C SER A 39 -8.52 18.76 0.84
N SER A 40 -9.73 18.96 1.38
CA SER A 40 -10.26 20.25 1.88
C SER A 40 -9.67 20.67 3.24
N HIS A 41 -8.47 20.19 3.55
CA HIS A 41 -7.67 20.68 4.67
C HIS A 41 -6.35 21.15 4.08
N ASN A 42 -6.30 22.45 3.78
CA ASN A 42 -5.13 23.32 3.76
C ASN A 42 -5.17 24.27 2.57
N ASN A 43 -5.25 25.56 2.89
CA ASN A 43 -5.03 26.67 1.98
C ASN A 43 -3.69 26.47 1.24
N PRO A 44 -3.69 26.37 -0.12
CA PRO A 44 -2.53 25.98 -0.91
C PRO A 44 -1.34 26.94 -0.78
N ASN A 45 -1.53 28.14 -0.21
CA ASN A 45 -0.48 29.13 -0.03
C ASN A 45 0.16 29.17 1.37
N THR A 46 -0.20 28.27 2.30
CA THR A 46 0.32 28.35 3.69
C THR A 46 1.02 27.09 4.20
N ALA A 47 0.90 25.96 3.51
CA ALA A 47 1.48 24.69 3.97
C ALA A 47 2.97 24.53 3.65
N ASN A 48 3.47 25.17 2.58
CA ASN A 48 4.88 25.05 2.19
C ASN A 48 5.81 25.80 3.16
N THR A 49 5.38 26.93 3.74
CA THR A 49 6.23 27.74 4.62
C THR A 49 6.38 27.18 6.04
N GLN A 50 5.48 26.33 6.51
CA GLN A 50 5.49 25.78 7.88
C GLN A 50 6.29 24.47 8.03
N HIS A 51 6.65 23.81 6.92
CA HIS A 51 7.36 22.52 6.92
C HIS A 51 8.64 22.53 6.05
N GLY A 52 9.38 23.64 6.10
CA GLY A 52 10.71 23.74 5.51
C GLY A 52 10.78 24.22 4.05
N GLY A 53 9.69 24.65 3.43
CA GLY A 53 9.70 25.37 2.14
C GLY A 53 10.16 24.56 0.92
N GLY A 54 10.50 23.28 1.12
CA GLY A 54 11.20 22.45 0.15
C GLY A 54 10.30 21.66 -0.78
N LYS A 55 10.89 21.18 -1.88
CA LYS A 55 10.22 20.26 -2.81
C LYS A 55 9.70 19.02 -2.05
N LEU A 56 8.45 18.67 -2.30
CA LEU A 56 7.85 17.42 -1.83
C LEU A 56 8.17 16.30 -2.83
N GLU A 57 8.48 15.12 -2.31
CA GLU A 57 8.62 13.90 -3.11
C GLU A 57 7.23 13.33 -3.41
N ASP A 58 7.06 12.84 -4.64
CA ASP A 58 5.83 12.19 -5.06
C ASP A 58 5.86 10.70 -4.73
N PRO A 59 4.71 10.09 -4.36
CA PRO A 59 4.62 8.66 -4.21
C PRO A 59 4.81 7.96 -5.56
N VAL A 60 5.37 6.74 -5.50
CA VAL A 60 5.53 5.91 -6.69
C VAL A 60 4.25 5.13 -7.02
N ILE A 61 3.46 4.82 -5.99
CA ILE A 61 2.17 4.13 -6.12
C ILE A 61 1.16 4.75 -5.17
N CYS A 62 -0.09 4.77 -5.63
CA CYS A 62 -1.23 5.36 -4.98
C CYS A 62 -2.39 4.36 -4.94
N PHE A 63 -3.06 4.26 -3.80
CA PHE A 63 -4.25 3.42 -3.64
C PHE A 63 -5.47 4.29 -3.35
N SER A 64 -6.40 4.28 -4.30
CA SER A 64 -7.77 4.75 -4.09
C SER A 64 -8.78 3.76 -4.67
N PRO A 65 -9.67 3.19 -3.84
CA PRO A 65 -9.77 3.41 -2.39
C PRO A 65 -8.49 2.97 -1.64
N ALA A 66 -8.37 3.40 -0.38
CA ALA A 66 -7.29 3.01 0.53
C ALA A 66 -7.04 1.50 0.47
N LEU A 67 -5.79 1.05 0.52
CA LEU A 67 -5.45 -0.37 0.57
C LEU A 67 -5.67 -0.94 1.97
N GLU A 68 -5.55 -0.16 3.04
CA GLU A 68 -5.44 -0.62 4.43
C GLU A 68 -4.32 -1.68 4.57
N PRO A 69 -3.06 -1.32 4.26
CA PRO A 69 -1.94 -2.24 4.25
C PRO A 69 -1.65 -2.76 5.67
N SER A 70 -1.15 -3.98 5.73
CA SER A 70 -0.73 -4.64 6.96
C SER A 70 0.66 -5.27 6.77
N GLY A 71 0.82 -6.59 6.89
CA GLY A 71 2.07 -7.27 6.58
C GLY A 71 2.47 -7.12 5.10
N ALA A 72 3.77 -7.06 4.84
CA ALA A 72 4.32 -6.97 3.51
C ALA A 72 5.68 -7.67 3.42
N ILE A 73 5.98 -8.25 2.26
CA ILE A 73 7.26 -8.88 1.96
C ILE A 73 7.72 -8.52 0.55
N PHE A 74 9.03 -8.57 0.29
CA PHE A 74 9.53 -8.79 -1.05
C PHE A 74 9.70 -10.29 -1.25
N ALA A 75 9.08 -10.86 -2.28
CA ALA A 75 9.21 -12.29 -2.54
C ALA A 75 10.62 -12.62 -3.04
N ALA A 76 11.29 -13.55 -2.37
CA ALA A 76 12.64 -14.00 -2.69
C ALA A 76 12.63 -15.16 -3.69
N SER A 77 11.62 -16.02 -3.68
CA SER A 77 11.49 -17.15 -4.59
C SER A 77 10.71 -16.78 -5.85
N ASN A 78 11.09 -17.38 -6.99
CA ASN A 78 10.29 -17.31 -8.22
C ASN A 78 9.29 -18.46 -8.37
N ARG A 79 9.07 -19.26 -7.31
CA ARG A 79 8.17 -20.43 -7.37
C ARG A 79 6.75 -20.07 -7.84
N LEU A 80 6.24 -18.92 -7.38
CA LEU A 80 4.90 -18.45 -7.70
C LEU A 80 4.88 -17.35 -8.78
N GLY A 81 6.03 -17.01 -9.36
CA GLY A 81 6.15 -16.06 -10.47
C GLY A 81 6.29 -14.58 -10.08
N TYR A 82 6.48 -14.26 -8.80
CA TYR A 82 6.50 -12.90 -8.27
C TYR A 82 7.85 -12.50 -7.66
N GLN A 83 8.96 -13.10 -8.10
CA GLN A 83 10.28 -12.84 -7.51
C GLN A 83 10.66 -11.36 -7.66
N ASN A 84 11.12 -10.75 -6.55
CA ASN A 84 11.43 -9.34 -6.38
C ASN A 84 10.22 -8.40 -6.35
N ASP A 85 9.00 -8.91 -6.49
CA ASP A 85 7.80 -8.10 -6.32
C ASP A 85 7.48 -7.90 -4.84
N LEU A 86 6.84 -6.77 -4.55
CA LEU A 86 6.29 -6.46 -3.24
C LEU A 86 4.93 -7.12 -3.12
N ILE A 87 4.74 -7.95 -2.09
CA ILE A 87 3.46 -8.56 -1.76
C ILE A 87 2.93 -7.93 -0.47
N ILE A 88 1.71 -7.41 -0.49
CA ILE A 88 1.08 -6.71 0.63
C ILE A 88 -0.23 -7.40 1.02
N ALA A 89 -0.37 -7.77 2.29
CA ALA A 89 -1.63 -8.15 2.89
C ALA A 89 -2.47 -6.91 3.22
N SER A 90 -3.74 -6.93 2.85
CA SER A 90 -4.68 -5.84 3.08
C SER A 90 -5.81 -6.26 4.02
N LEU A 91 -6.14 -5.36 4.95
CA LEU A 91 -7.29 -5.50 5.84
C LEU A 91 -8.64 -5.29 5.13
N ARG A 92 -8.63 -4.87 3.86
CA ARG A 92 -9.81 -4.93 2.96
C ARG A 92 -10.04 -6.30 2.35
N GLY A 93 -9.10 -7.22 2.54
CA GLY A 93 -9.24 -8.62 2.18
C GLY A 93 -8.66 -9.00 0.82
N TYR A 94 -7.58 -8.32 0.44
CA TYR A 94 -6.80 -8.63 -0.74
C TYR A 94 -5.35 -8.93 -0.34
N LEU A 95 -4.75 -9.93 -1.00
CA LEU A 95 -3.30 -10.06 -1.06
C LEU A 95 -2.87 -9.51 -2.42
N ARG A 96 -2.09 -8.44 -2.41
CA ARG A 96 -1.73 -7.68 -3.62
C ARG A 96 -0.27 -7.91 -3.97
N GLU A 97 -0.02 -8.20 -5.24
CA GLU A 97 1.30 -8.18 -5.85
C GLU A 97 1.53 -6.79 -6.47
N ILE A 98 2.73 -6.27 -6.32
CA ILE A 98 3.15 -4.99 -6.85
C ILE A 98 4.56 -5.11 -7.40
N ASN A 99 4.70 -4.95 -8.71
CA ASN A 99 6.00 -4.77 -9.35
C ASN A 99 6.35 -3.27 -9.34
N LEU A 100 7.39 -2.91 -8.60
CA LEU A 100 7.78 -1.50 -8.43
C LEU A 100 8.46 -0.90 -9.67
N ASP A 101 9.03 -1.72 -10.55
CA ASP A 101 9.73 -1.26 -11.75
C ASP A 101 8.77 -0.96 -12.90
N SER A 102 7.83 -1.87 -13.15
CA SER A 102 6.80 -1.72 -14.20
C SER A 102 5.57 -0.95 -13.72
N ASN A 103 5.44 -0.73 -12.41
CA ASN A 103 4.26 -0.18 -11.76
C ASN A 103 2.97 -0.99 -12.05
N THR A 104 3.10 -2.31 -12.25
CA THR A 104 1.95 -3.21 -12.41
C THR A 104 1.50 -3.76 -11.06
N GLN A 105 0.19 -4.00 -10.94
CA GLN A 105 -0.40 -4.55 -9.72
C GLN A 105 -1.38 -5.66 -10.06
N SER A 106 -1.42 -6.70 -9.23
CA SER A 106 -2.36 -7.81 -9.38
C SER A 106 -2.93 -8.23 -8.02
N THR A 107 -3.94 -9.10 -8.04
CA THR A 107 -4.51 -9.72 -6.82
C THR A 107 -4.12 -11.20 -6.83
N ILE A 108 -3.40 -11.63 -5.79
CA ILE A 108 -3.00 -13.04 -5.59
C ILE A 108 -4.13 -13.81 -4.89
N LEU A 109 -4.76 -13.20 -3.89
CA LEU A 109 -5.78 -13.83 -3.06
C LEU A 109 -6.85 -12.83 -2.64
N GLU A 110 -8.10 -13.27 -2.66
CA GLU A 110 -9.25 -12.54 -2.11
C GLU A 110 -10.30 -13.52 -1.56
N GLY A 111 -11.33 -13.00 -0.90
CA GLY A 111 -12.47 -13.81 -0.42
C GLY A 111 -12.30 -14.46 0.95
N TYR A 112 -11.17 -14.24 1.63
CA TYR A 112 -10.92 -14.74 3.00
C TYR A 112 -11.17 -13.70 4.11
N GLY A 113 -11.73 -12.54 3.74
CA GLY A 113 -11.86 -11.39 4.62
C GLY A 113 -10.50 -10.74 4.88
N ARG A 114 -10.36 -10.08 6.03
CA ARG A 114 -9.23 -9.23 6.40
C ARG A 114 -7.94 -10.04 6.47
N LEU A 115 -6.88 -9.61 5.80
CA LEU A 115 -5.56 -10.23 5.85
C LEU A 115 -4.61 -9.34 6.66
N ARG A 116 -3.82 -9.95 7.55
CA ARG A 116 -3.02 -9.23 8.56
C ARG A 116 -1.52 -9.32 8.33
N ASP A 117 -1.04 -10.50 7.98
CA ASP A 117 0.39 -10.76 7.90
C ASP A 117 0.70 -11.76 6.80
N ILE A 118 1.91 -11.68 6.28
CA ILE A 118 2.42 -12.55 5.23
C ILE A 118 3.89 -12.86 5.50
N ILE A 119 4.24 -14.14 5.35
CA ILE A 119 5.64 -14.57 5.24
C ILE A 119 5.81 -15.52 4.05
N GLU A 120 7.00 -15.50 3.46
CA GLU A 120 7.41 -16.53 2.50
C GLU A 120 8.08 -17.69 3.26
N ALA A 121 7.59 -18.90 3.05
CA ALA A 121 8.15 -20.11 3.63
C ALA A 121 9.41 -20.56 2.86
N PRO A 122 10.29 -21.40 3.45
CA PRO A 122 11.52 -21.83 2.80
C PRO A 122 11.34 -22.55 1.45
N ASP A 123 10.17 -23.13 1.20
CA ASP A 123 9.86 -23.80 -0.07
C ASP A 123 9.26 -22.85 -1.13
N GLY A 124 9.19 -21.55 -0.86
CA GLY A 124 8.64 -20.51 -1.74
C GLY A 124 7.11 -20.40 -1.71
N SER A 125 6.42 -21.12 -0.82
CA SER A 125 4.99 -20.90 -0.57
C SER A 125 4.76 -19.67 0.30
N LEU A 126 3.61 -19.01 0.18
CA LEU A 126 3.23 -17.90 1.05
C LEU A 126 2.35 -18.40 2.18
N LEU A 127 2.66 -17.99 3.41
CA LEU A 127 1.80 -18.17 4.57
C LEU A 127 1.14 -16.84 4.91
N VAL A 128 -0.19 -16.82 5.00
CA VAL A 128 -0.98 -15.59 5.17
C VAL A 128 -1.93 -15.74 6.35
N ALA A 129 -1.91 -14.78 7.27
CA ALA A 129 -2.82 -14.75 8.41
C ALA A 129 -4.10 -13.96 8.09
N THR A 130 -5.27 -14.54 8.35
CA THR A 130 -6.53 -13.78 8.38
C THR A 130 -6.72 -13.09 9.73
N SER A 131 -7.58 -12.08 9.78
CA SER A 131 -7.87 -11.34 11.01
C SER A 131 -9.29 -10.79 11.03
N ASN A 132 -10.24 -11.69 10.84
CA ASN A 132 -11.67 -11.41 10.82
C ASN A 132 -12.25 -11.26 12.23
N LYS A 133 -11.57 -11.79 13.26
CA LYS A 133 -11.98 -11.68 14.68
C LYS A 133 -11.41 -10.46 15.40
N ASP A 134 -10.83 -9.49 14.69
CA ASP A 134 -10.21 -8.29 15.26
C ASP A 134 -11.20 -7.18 15.68
N GLY A 135 -12.51 -7.45 15.62
CA GLY A 135 -13.57 -6.50 15.94
C GLY A 135 -14.04 -5.64 14.75
N PHE A 136 -13.34 -5.70 13.60
CA PHE A 136 -13.69 -4.97 12.37
C PHE A 136 -14.10 -5.90 11.21
N GLY A 137 -13.92 -7.21 11.36
CA GLY A 137 -14.32 -8.21 10.37
C GLY A 137 -15.72 -8.78 10.58
N ILE A 138 -16.13 -9.64 9.63
CA ILE A 138 -17.31 -10.51 9.74
C ILE A 138 -16.77 -11.94 9.85
N PRO A 139 -16.51 -12.45 11.07
CA PRO A 139 -15.84 -13.72 11.25
C PRO A 139 -16.75 -14.90 10.92
N GLY A 140 -16.20 -15.87 10.17
CA GLY A 140 -16.78 -17.20 10.05
C GLY A 140 -16.54 -18.05 11.31
N PRO A 141 -17.23 -19.19 11.45
CA PRO A 141 -17.08 -20.07 12.62
C PRO A 141 -15.65 -20.60 12.79
N ASN A 142 -14.91 -20.75 11.69
CA ASN A 142 -13.57 -21.33 11.64
C ASN A 142 -12.46 -20.29 11.47
N ASP A 143 -12.73 -19.01 11.73
CA ASP A 143 -11.71 -17.96 11.74
C ASP A 143 -10.99 -17.88 13.10
N ASP A 144 -9.81 -17.28 13.20
CA ASP A 144 -8.93 -16.87 12.11
C ASP A 144 -8.13 -18.07 11.57
N LYS A 145 -7.44 -17.89 10.44
CA LYS A 145 -6.73 -18.94 9.70
C LYS A 145 -5.32 -18.52 9.35
N ILE A 146 -4.44 -19.51 9.26
CA ILE A 146 -3.20 -19.39 8.48
C ILE A 146 -3.42 -20.13 7.16
N LEU A 147 -3.39 -19.39 6.07
CA LEU A 147 -3.55 -19.89 4.71
C LEU A 147 -2.17 -20.18 4.12
N ARG A 148 -2.10 -21.17 3.23
CA ARG A 148 -0.88 -21.49 2.48
C ARG A 148 -1.14 -21.45 0.98
N ILE A 149 -0.43 -20.59 0.26
CA ILE A 149 -0.47 -20.45 -1.20
C ILE A 149 0.77 -21.12 -1.77
N ARG A 150 0.62 -22.03 -2.73
CA ARG A 150 1.66 -22.97 -3.15
C ARG A 150 1.59 -23.33 -4.62
#